data_AF-U2FMA1-F1
#
_entry.id   AF-U2FMA1-F1
#
_cell.length_a   1.000
_cell.length_b   1.000
_cell.length_c   1.000
_cell.angle_alpha   90.00
_cell.angle_beta   90.00
_cell.angle_gamma   90.00
#
_symmetry.space_group_name_H-M   'P 1'
#
loop_
_entity.id
_entity.type
_entity.pdbx_description
1 polymer ?
#
loop_
_entity_poly.entity_id
_entity_poly.type
_entity_poly.pdbx_seq_one_letter_code
_entity_poly.pdbx_strand_id
1 'polypeptide(L)'
;MGFFEKILGKQIDLGEQMPIYFVSSDEDYMQRAFEQARESFKYFWRELYWERRRIAPMLDYAMVKICFLDVINGEEVGEHMWVNDVEFDGETIYGTLVNEPDSVQNVKVGDQISAKFTDMSDWLFAIGGRAYGGFSVQAMRSRMQKDELAEHDAAWGLDFGDFKDILVVFEQKEHPENLIEHPMSKNMRGQVEQYIKAHPSMVADTDELGFTQLHHEALAGNLTIVNLLLENGASKNARTKSGKTAAELAKQIGWSEIAKVLK
;
A
#
# COMPACT_ATOMS: atom_id res chain seq x y z
N MET A 1 5.26 -7.70 25.22
CA MET A 1 6.21 -7.64 24.10
C MET A 1 5.43 -7.55 22.82
N GLY A 2 5.66 -6.50 22.03
CA GLY A 2 4.92 -6.25 20.80
C GLY A 2 5.29 -7.26 19.70
N PHE A 3 4.40 -7.44 18.73
CA PHE A 3 4.64 -8.26 17.52
C PHE A 3 5.98 -7.92 16.85
N PHE A 4 6.28 -6.63 16.70
CA PHE A 4 7.54 -6.15 16.11
C PHE A 4 8.76 -6.38 17.00
N GLU A 5 8.63 -6.31 18.32
CA GLU A 5 9.72 -6.63 19.26
C GLU A 5 10.11 -8.13 19.18
N LYS A 6 9.16 -9.00 18.81
CA LYS A 6 9.41 -10.44 18.61
C LYS A 6 10.03 -10.78 17.25
N ILE A 7 9.74 -9.98 16.21
CA ILE A 7 10.22 -10.17 14.82
C ILE A 7 11.52 -9.40 14.54
N LEU A 8 11.68 -8.23 15.15
CA LEU A 8 12.78 -7.27 14.90
C LEU A 8 13.58 -6.94 16.17
N GLY A 9 13.08 -7.27 17.36
CA GLY A 9 13.78 -7.04 18.63
C GLY A 9 14.74 -8.16 19.04
N LYS A 10 14.93 -9.18 18.20
CA LYS A 10 16.18 -9.93 18.20
C LYS A 10 17.09 -9.28 17.18
N GLN A 11 18.27 -8.87 17.65
CA GLN A 11 19.42 -8.54 16.85
C GLN A 11 19.64 -9.69 15.86
N ILE A 12 19.03 -9.59 14.68
CA ILE A 12 19.53 -10.26 13.50
C ILE A 12 20.80 -9.47 13.25
N ASP A 13 21.94 -10.08 13.55
CA ASP A 13 23.24 -9.61 13.09
C ASP A 13 23.16 -9.57 11.57
N LEU A 14 22.69 -8.44 11.02
CA LEU A 14 22.61 -8.12 9.60
C LEU A 14 24.02 -7.79 9.09
N GLY A 15 25.03 -8.55 9.54
CA GLY A 15 26.43 -8.30 9.26
C GLY A 15 26.91 -6.97 9.81
N GLU A 16 27.93 -7.01 10.68
CA GLU A 16 28.78 -5.85 10.88
C GLU A 16 29.19 -5.26 9.51
N GLN A 17 28.95 -3.94 9.37
CA GLN A 17 29.35 -3.05 8.28
C GLN A 17 28.36 -2.97 7.09
N MET A 18 27.50 -1.94 7.11
CA MET A 18 27.28 -1.16 5.89
C MET A 18 28.23 0.05 5.93
N PRO A 19 29.47 -0.08 5.42
CA PRO A 19 30.21 1.11 5.02
C PRO A 19 29.56 1.62 3.74
N ILE A 20 29.22 2.91 3.72
CA ILE A 20 29.02 3.65 2.48
C ILE A 20 30.25 3.34 1.60
N TYR A 21 30.07 2.73 0.42
CA TYR A 21 30.81 2.97 -0.83
C TYR A 21 30.58 1.86 -1.90
N PHE A 22 30.28 2.34 -3.12
CA PHE A 22 30.30 1.67 -4.44
C PHE A 22 29.08 0.81 -4.86
N VAL A 23 28.28 1.39 -5.75
CA VAL A 23 27.29 0.78 -6.66
C VAL A 23 27.65 -0.67 -6.99
N SER A 24 26.89 -1.61 -6.46
CA SER A 24 27.02 -3.04 -6.70
C SER A 24 25.65 -3.68 -6.92
N SER A 25 25.61 -4.85 -7.56
CA SER A 25 24.42 -5.63 -7.93
C SER A 25 23.39 -5.89 -6.83
N ASP A 26 23.74 -5.61 -5.57
CA ASP A 26 22.89 -5.77 -4.40
C ASP A 26 21.93 -4.57 -4.21
N GLU A 27 22.27 -3.38 -4.72
CA GLU A 27 21.32 -2.25 -4.79
C GLU A 27 20.24 -2.52 -5.85
N ASP A 28 20.60 -3.20 -6.94
CA ASP A 28 19.72 -3.46 -8.08
C ASP A 28 18.48 -4.29 -7.72
N TYR A 29 18.62 -5.36 -6.92
CA TYR A 29 17.49 -6.24 -6.62
C TYR A 29 16.53 -5.64 -5.58
N MET A 30 17.05 -4.95 -4.56
CA MET A 30 16.23 -4.24 -3.57
C MET A 30 15.53 -3.04 -4.20
N GLN A 31 16.24 -2.28 -5.04
CA GLN A 31 15.62 -1.17 -5.76
C GLN A 31 14.50 -1.65 -6.68
N ARG A 32 14.69 -2.78 -7.39
CA ARG A 32 13.62 -3.42 -8.17
C ARG A 32 12.44 -3.88 -7.31
N ALA A 33 12.70 -4.34 -6.09
CA ALA A 33 11.64 -4.71 -5.16
C ALA A 33 10.82 -3.47 -4.75
N PHE A 34 11.49 -2.35 -4.49
CA PHE A 34 10.83 -1.08 -4.16
C PHE A 34 9.99 -0.55 -5.33
N GLU A 35 10.49 -0.69 -6.55
CA GLU A 35 9.75 -0.34 -7.76
C GLU A 35 8.51 -1.22 -7.93
N GLN A 36 8.64 -2.54 -7.79
CA GLN A 36 7.51 -3.46 -7.86
C GLN A 36 6.46 -3.17 -6.78
N ALA A 37 6.89 -2.82 -5.57
CA ALA A 37 5.98 -2.39 -4.51
C ALA A 37 5.19 -1.15 -4.92
N ARG A 38 5.84 -0.11 -5.43
CA ARG A 38 5.17 1.11 -5.90
C ARG A 38 4.22 0.84 -7.07
N GLU A 39 4.62 0.04 -8.05
CA GLU A 39 3.79 -0.30 -9.23
C GLU A 39 2.52 -1.09 -8.88
N SER A 40 2.58 -1.86 -7.79
CA SER A 40 1.51 -2.72 -7.32
C SER A 40 0.71 -2.14 -6.14
N PHE A 41 1.13 -0.99 -5.57
CA PHE A 41 0.50 -0.35 -4.41
C PHE A 41 -1.00 -0.13 -4.56
N LYS A 42 -1.46 0.09 -5.78
CA LYS A 42 -2.90 0.21 -6.10
C LYS A 42 -3.74 -0.94 -5.55
N TYR A 43 -3.18 -2.16 -5.49
CA TYR A 43 -3.87 -3.33 -4.94
C TYR A 43 -3.95 -3.25 -3.42
N PHE A 44 -2.86 -2.89 -2.73
CA PHE A 44 -2.86 -2.64 -1.29
C PHE A 44 -3.91 -1.58 -0.89
N TRP A 45 -3.88 -0.42 -1.56
CA TRP A 45 -4.84 0.65 -1.27
C TRP A 45 -6.28 0.24 -1.53
N ARG A 46 -6.52 -0.50 -2.62
CA ARG A 46 -7.85 -1.05 -2.94
C ARG A 46 -8.36 -2.00 -1.87
N GLU A 47 -7.50 -2.89 -1.34
CA GLU A 47 -7.91 -3.79 -0.26
C GLU A 47 -8.24 -3.01 1.01
N LEU A 48 -7.41 -2.04 1.41
CA LEU A 48 -7.70 -1.16 2.56
C LEU A 48 -9.00 -0.38 2.39
N TYR A 49 -9.27 0.13 1.18
CA TYR A 49 -10.49 0.84 0.87
C TYR A 49 -11.74 -0.02 1.17
N TRP A 50 -11.70 -1.30 0.80
CA TRP A 50 -12.81 -2.22 1.06
C TRP A 50 -12.82 -2.76 2.49
N GLU A 51 -11.65 -2.96 3.09
CA GLU A 51 -11.51 -3.43 4.47
C GLU A 51 -12.25 -2.53 5.46
N ARG A 52 -12.10 -1.21 5.31
CA ARG A 52 -12.76 -0.22 6.18
C ARG A 52 -14.27 -0.19 6.07
N ARG A 53 -14.84 -0.83 5.03
CA ARG A 53 -16.29 -0.96 4.82
C ARG A 53 -16.82 -2.28 5.35
N ARG A 54 -15.96 -3.18 5.85
CA ARG A 54 -16.38 -4.45 6.44
C ARG A 54 -16.86 -4.26 7.87
N ILE A 55 -17.87 -5.06 8.24
CA ILE A 55 -18.34 -5.16 9.63
C ILE A 55 -17.35 -5.97 10.47
N ALA A 56 -16.77 -7.03 9.88
CA ALA A 56 -15.75 -7.85 10.49
C ALA A 56 -14.46 -7.70 9.68
N PRO A 57 -13.36 -7.21 10.29
CA PRO A 57 -12.06 -7.15 9.64
C PRO A 57 -11.62 -8.51 9.12
N MET A 58 -11.04 -8.53 7.93
CA MET A 58 -10.46 -9.70 7.27
C MET A 58 -8.94 -9.64 7.23
N LEU A 59 -8.34 -8.44 7.24
CA LEU A 59 -6.89 -8.28 7.22
C LEU A 59 -6.32 -8.57 8.61
N ASP A 60 -5.32 -9.45 8.68
CA ASP A 60 -4.51 -9.64 9.89
C ASP A 60 -3.55 -8.47 10.08
N TYR A 61 -2.99 -7.99 8.96
CA TYR A 61 -2.04 -6.88 8.88
C TYR A 61 -2.26 -6.08 7.60
N ALA A 62 -2.00 -4.77 7.68
CA ALA A 62 -1.85 -3.91 6.52
C ALA A 62 -0.87 -2.78 6.87
N MET A 63 0.28 -2.75 6.21
CA MET A 63 1.34 -1.81 6.52
C MET A 63 2.14 -1.46 5.26
N VAL A 64 2.75 -0.28 5.28
CA VAL A 64 3.68 0.21 4.26
C VAL A 64 5.04 0.42 4.88
N LYS A 65 6.10 0.36 4.08
CA LYS A 65 7.47 0.61 4.53
C LYS A 65 7.99 1.89 3.90
N ILE A 66 8.37 2.85 4.73
CA ILE A 66 8.84 4.17 4.31
C ILE A 66 10.32 4.33 4.66
N CYS A 67 11.10 4.99 3.79
CA CYS A 67 12.46 5.41 4.12
C CYS A 67 12.43 6.76 4.86
N PHE A 68 12.93 6.78 6.09
CA PHE A 68 13.11 7.98 6.90
C PHE A 68 14.56 8.43 6.80
N LEU A 69 14.77 9.72 6.54
CA LEU A 69 16.09 10.32 6.40
C LEU A 69 16.40 11.19 7.61
N ASP A 70 17.65 11.15 8.07
CA ASP A 70 18.17 11.98 9.15
C ASP A 70 19.64 12.38 8.88
N VAL A 71 20.16 13.34 9.64
CA VAL A 71 21.56 13.76 9.59
C VAL A 71 22.20 13.61 10.96
N ILE A 72 23.10 12.63 11.11
CA ILE A 72 23.73 12.28 12.37
C ILE A 72 25.23 12.49 12.25
N ASN A 73 25.81 13.31 13.13
CA ASN A 73 27.23 13.68 13.08
C ASN A 73 27.70 14.25 11.73
N GLY A 74 26.79 14.82 10.94
CA GLY A 74 27.08 15.36 9.60
C GLY A 74 26.99 14.34 8.46
N GLU A 75 26.57 13.11 8.73
CA GLU A 75 26.34 12.07 7.73
C GLU A 75 24.84 11.85 7.52
N GLU A 76 24.42 11.72 6.26
CA GLU A 76 23.04 11.35 5.93
C GLU A 76 22.81 9.87 6.22
N VAL A 77 21.76 9.58 6.98
CA VAL A 77 21.37 8.23 7.37
C VAL A 77 19.93 7.99 6.91
N GLY A 78 19.68 6.82 6.34
CA GLY A 78 18.35 6.40 5.88
C GLY A 78 17.94 5.09 6.52
N GLU A 79 16.71 5.01 7.01
CA GLU A 79 16.17 3.81 7.66
C GLU A 79 14.77 3.48 7.12
N HIS A 80 14.57 2.22 6.71
CA HIS A 80 13.31 1.74 6.16
C HIS A 80 12.45 1.09 7.25
N MET A 81 11.36 1.74 7.64
CA MET A 81 10.52 1.31 8.77
C MET A 81 9.06 1.12 8.39
N TRP A 82 8.35 0.24 9.10
CA TRP A 82 6.94 -0.04 8.84
C TRP A 82 6.02 0.99 9.48
N VAL A 83 4.95 1.28 8.76
CA VAL A 83 3.89 2.21 9.12
C VAL A 83 2.55 1.47 8.94
N ASN A 84 1.72 1.44 9.98
CA ASN A 84 0.37 0.89 9.94
C ASN A 84 -0.69 2.02 9.91
N ASP A 85 -1.97 1.66 10.09
CA ASP A 85 -3.09 2.61 10.10
C ASP A 85 -3.07 3.53 8.86
N VAL A 86 -2.75 2.90 7.73
CA VAL A 86 -2.32 3.60 6.51
C VAL A 86 -3.50 4.30 5.87
N GLU A 87 -3.37 5.61 5.65
CA GLU A 87 -4.25 6.46 4.86
C GLU A 87 -3.54 6.97 3.61
N PHE A 88 -4.29 7.26 2.55
CA PHE A 88 -3.72 7.71 1.28
C PHE A 88 -4.69 8.63 0.54
N ASP A 89 -4.23 9.84 0.22
CA ASP A 89 -5.01 10.83 -0.52
C ASP A 89 -4.71 10.81 -2.04
N GLY A 90 -3.89 9.87 -2.51
CA GLY A 90 -3.44 9.85 -3.90
C GLY A 90 -2.05 10.42 -4.12
N GLU A 91 -1.51 11.20 -3.18
CA GLU A 91 -0.17 11.81 -3.27
C GLU A 91 0.68 11.52 -2.03
N THR A 92 0.05 11.56 -0.85
CA THR A 92 0.67 11.42 0.46
C THR A 92 0.10 10.20 1.17
N ILE A 93 1.01 9.40 1.73
CA ILE A 93 0.71 8.31 2.64
C ILE A 93 0.80 8.87 4.06
N TYR A 94 -0.20 8.56 4.88
CA TYR A 94 -0.22 8.85 6.31
C TYR A 94 -0.35 7.55 7.10
N GLY A 95 0.07 7.56 8.36
CA GLY A 95 -0.12 6.42 9.24
C GLY A 95 0.69 6.54 10.53
N THR A 96 0.83 5.44 11.26
CA THR A 96 1.56 5.40 12.52
C THR A 96 2.82 4.56 12.38
N LEU A 97 3.98 5.08 12.80
CA LEU A 97 5.24 4.33 12.83
C LEU A 97 5.15 3.20 13.88
N VAL A 98 5.46 1.97 13.49
CA VAL A 98 5.29 0.78 14.38
C VAL A 98 6.60 0.08 14.76
N ASN A 99 7.73 0.61 14.31
CA ASN A 99 9.06 0.13 14.68
C ASN A 99 9.80 1.18 15.49
N GLU A 100 10.64 0.71 16.41
CA GLU A 100 11.63 1.57 17.03
C GLU A 100 12.75 1.83 16.01
N PRO A 101 13.15 3.09 15.81
CA PRO A 101 14.29 3.43 14.99
C PRO A 101 15.60 2.93 15.60
N ASP A 102 16.46 2.33 14.79
CA ASP A 102 17.80 1.92 15.19
C ASP A 102 18.81 3.05 14.99
N SER A 103 18.68 3.78 13.88
CA SER A 103 19.68 4.76 13.45
C SER A 103 19.13 6.19 13.48
N VAL A 104 17.95 6.43 12.89
CA VAL A 104 17.39 7.80 12.84
C VAL A 104 16.91 8.27 14.21
N GLN A 105 17.08 9.56 14.51
CA GLN A 105 16.79 10.15 15.83
C GLN A 105 15.63 11.16 15.79
N ASN A 106 15.13 11.47 14.59
CA ASN A 106 14.11 12.47 14.34
C ASN A 106 12.65 11.96 14.38
N VAL A 107 12.46 10.65 14.55
CA VAL A 107 11.15 9.98 14.69
C VAL A 107 11.22 8.94 15.82
N LYS A 108 10.07 8.46 16.29
CA LYS A 108 9.97 7.35 17.25
C LYS A 108 8.70 6.52 17.03
N VAL A 109 8.66 5.30 17.56
CA VAL A 109 7.46 4.47 17.51
C VAL A 109 6.22 5.22 18.03
N GLY A 110 5.10 5.03 17.36
CA GLY A 110 3.83 5.69 17.67
C GLY A 110 3.65 7.08 17.07
N ASP A 111 4.67 7.67 16.46
CA ASP A 111 4.53 8.94 15.75
C ASP A 111 3.58 8.82 14.56
N GLN A 112 2.76 9.86 14.38
CA GLN A 112 1.98 10.03 13.15
C GLN A 112 2.91 10.56 12.06
N ILE A 113 2.97 9.84 10.94
CA ILE A 113 3.85 10.19 9.82
C ILE A 113 3.05 10.66 8.62
N SER A 114 3.74 11.40 7.75
CA SER A 114 3.28 11.75 6.42
C SER A 114 4.46 11.60 5.48
N ALA A 115 4.31 10.84 4.40
CA ALA A 115 5.36 10.56 3.45
C ALA A 115 4.83 10.66 2.02
N LYS A 116 5.66 11.08 1.07
CA LYS A 116 5.23 11.05 -0.33
C LYS A 116 5.09 9.60 -0.75
N PHE A 117 4.12 9.33 -1.62
CA PHE A 117 3.97 8.01 -2.24
C PHE A 117 5.28 7.48 -2.85
N THR A 118 6.12 8.37 -3.39
CA THR A 118 7.43 8.03 -3.98
C THR A 118 8.44 7.48 -2.97
N ASP A 119 8.28 7.80 -1.69
CA ASP A 119 9.20 7.43 -0.61
C ASP A 119 8.87 6.03 -0.06
N MET A 120 7.76 5.44 -0.51
CA MET A 120 7.37 4.08 -0.17
C MET A 120 8.33 3.08 -0.82
N SER A 121 8.89 2.23 0.03
CA SER A 121 9.81 1.15 -0.34
C SER A 121 9.14 -0.23 -0.34
N ASP A 122 8.06 -0.43 0.41
CA ASP A 122 7.32 -1.69 0.39
C ASP A 122 5.89 -1.51 0.89
N TRP A 123 5.06 -2.53 0.69
CA TRP A 123 3.76 -2.69 1.36
C TRP A 123 3.50 -4.17 1.60
N LEU A 124 2.76 -4.48 2.66
CA LEU A 124 2.40 -5.84 3.05
C LEU A 124 0.99 -5.83 3.63
N PHE A 125 0.12 -6.73 3.15
CA PHE A 125 -1.06 -7.12 3.89
C PHE A 125 -1.13 -8.64 4.04
N ALA A 126 -1.90 -9.11 5.03
CA ALA A 126 -2.11 -10.53 5.25
C ALA A 126 -3.58 -10.87 5.50
N ILE A 127 -4.01 -12.03 4.99
CA ILE A 127 -5.36 -12.57 5.19
C ILE A 127 -5.23 -14.04 5.59
N GLY A 128 -5.74 -14.40 6.77
CA GLY A 128 -5.67 -15.77 7.27
C GLY A 128 -4.23 -16.28 7.39
N GLY A 129 -3.29 -15.40 7.73
CA GLY A 129 -1.85 -15.69 7.81
C GLY A 129 -1.12 -15.73 6.46
N ARG A 130 -1.82 -15.64 5.32
CA ARG A 130 -1.18 -15.56 3.99
C ARG A 130 -0.77 -14.13 3.68
N ALA A 131 0.50 -13.92 3.32
CA ALA A 131 1.05 -12.62 2.96
C ALA A 131 0.86 -12.26 1.47
N TYR A 132 0.64 -10.98 1.23
CA TYR A 132 0.50 -10.35 -0.09
C TYR A 132 1.40 -9.12 -0.16
N GLY A 133 2.11 -8.94 -1.27
CA GLY A 133 3.18 -7.96 -1.39
C GLY A 133 4.41 -8.39 -0.60
N GLY A 134 4.98 -7.46 0.18
CA GLY A 134 6.21 -7.63 0.93
C GLY A 134 7.41 -7.80 0.01
N PHE A 135 7.51 -7.00 -1.05
CA PHE A 135 8.50 -7.17 -2.11
C PHE A 135 9.93 -7.11 -1.57
N SER A 136 10.21 -6.20 -0.63
CA SER A 136 11.52 -6.11 0.03
C SER A 136 11.82 -7.35 0.87
N VAL A 137 10.79 -7.90 1.54
CA VAL A 137 10.88 -9.16 2.29
C VAL A 137 11.15 -10.33 1.36
N GLN A 138 10.44 -10.40 0.23
CA GLN A 138 10.59 -11.44 -0.79
C GLN A 138 11.96 -11.39 -1.47
N ALA A 139 12.45 -10.19 -1.75
CA ALA A 139 13.79 -9.95 -2.27
C ALA A 139 14.87 -10.49 -1.31
N MET A 140 14.75 -10.21 -0.01
CA MET A 140 15.64 -10.79 1.00
C MET A 140 15.52 -12.33 1.08
N ARG A 141 14.29 -12.86 1.11
CA ARG A 141 14.00 -14.32 1.08
C ARG A 141 14.67 -15.01 -0.11
N SER A 142 14.75 -14.36 -1.27
CA SER A 142 15.37 -14.95 -2.46
C SER A 142 16.87 -15.27 -2.31
N ARG A 143 17.53 -14.72 -1.28
CA ARG A 143 18.96 -14.90 -0.98
C ARG A 143 19.23 -15.79 0.23
N MET A 144 18.20 -16.14 0.97
CA MET A 144 18.31 -16.97 2.17
C MET A 144 18.51 -18.46 1.81
N GLN A 145 19.23 -19.17 2.67
CA GLN A 145 19.26 -20.62 2.64
C GLN A 145 17.93 -21.20 3.14
N LYS A 146 17.69 -22.49 2.87
CA LYS A 146 16.39 -23.12 3.13
C LYS A 146 16.00 -23.16 4.61
N ASP A 147 16.98 -23.35 5.49
CA ASP A 147 16.84 -23.29 6.94
C ASP A 147 16.56 -21.86 7.42
N GLU A 148 17.29 -20.87 6.92
CA GLU A 148 17.06 -19.44 7.22
C GLU A 148 15.66 -18.99 6.79
N LEU A 149 15.16 -19.45 5.64
CA LEU A 149 13.79 -19.19 5.16
C LEU A 149 12.73 -19.68 6.15
N ALA A 150 12.91 -20.90 6.68
CA ALA A 150 11.95 -21.48 7.61
C ALA A 150 11.92 -20.71 8.95
N GLU A 151 13.08 -20.30 9.44
CA GLU A 151 13.20 -19.47 10.65
C GLU A 151 12.62 -18.07 10.44
N HIS A 152 12.91 -17.45 9.30
CA HIS A 152 12.36 -16.16 8.89
C HIS A 152 10.83 -16.18 8.87
N ASP A 153 10.24 -17.12 8.13
CA ASP A 153 8.77 -17.21 7.99
C ASP A 153 8.11 -17.54 9.34
N ALA A 154 8.76 -18.37 10.17
CA ALA A 154 8.30 -18.67 11.53
C ALA A 154 8.37 -17.45 12.47
N ALA A 155 9.36 -16.57 12.31
CA ALA A 155 9.47 -15.34 13.09
C ALA A 155 8.28 -14.41 12.75
N TRP A 156 8.01 -14.20 11.47
CA TRP A 156 6.86 -13.41 11.00
C TRP A 156 5.51 -14.01 11.37
N GLY A 157 5.41 -15.33 11.42
CA GLY A 157 4.14 -16.03 11.58
C GLY A 157 3.23 -15.89 10.36
N LEU A 158 3.80 -15.63 9.19
CA LEU A 158 3.10 -15.45 7.92
C LEU A 158 3.59 -16.45 6.88
N ASP A 159 2.68 -16.90 6.03
CA ASP A 159 2.97 -17.66 4.82
C ASP A 159 3.22 -16.69 3.65
N PHE A 160 4.48 -16.49 3.31
CA PHE A 160 4.90 -15.66 2.17
C PHE A 160 4.90 -16.40 0.83
N GLY A 161 4.64 -17.72 0.80
CA GLY A 161 4.70 -18.52 -0.42
C GLY A 161 6.06 -18.50 -1.12
N ASP A 162 6.05 -18.69 -2.45
CA ASP A 162 7.23 -18.65 -3.30
C ASP A 162 7.62 -17.18 -3.59
N PHE A 163 8.86 -16.80 -3.28
CA PHE A 163 9.39 -15.46 -3.55
C PHE A 163 9.48 -15.12 -5.05
N LYS A 164 9.30 -16.10 -5.94
CA LYS A 164 9.17 -15.89 -7.39
C LYS A 164 7.73 -15.64 -7.85
N ASP A 165 6.75 -15.85 -6.97
CA ASP A 165 5.32 -15.76 -7.29
C ASP A 165 4.59 -14.96 -6.20
N ILE A 166 4.93 -13.67 -6.12
CA ILE A 166 4.38 -12.74 -5.13
C ILE A 166 2.92 -12.46 -5.47
N LEU A 167 2.02 -12.77 -4.54
CA LEU A 167 0.59 -12.44 -4.66
C LEU A 167 0.36 -10.99 -4.28
N VAL A 168 -0.52 -10.29 -5.00
CA VAL A 168 -0.89 -8.90 -4.71
C VAL A 168 -2.38 -8.70 -4.44
N VAL A 169 -3.20 -9.72 -4.73
CA VAL A 169 -4.65 -9.69 -4.58
C VAL A 169 -5.15 -10.98 -3.94
N PHE A 170 -6.17 -10.88 -3.08
CA PHE A 170 -6.82 -12.02 -2.45
C PHE A 170 -7.42 -12.98 -3.50
N GLU A 171 -7.18 -14.29 -3.31
CA GLU A 171 -7.59 -15.37 -4.24
C GLU A 171 -7.14 -15.14 -5.71
N GLN A 172 -6.03 -14.45 -5.94
CA GLN A 172 -5.53 -14.12 -7.29
C GLN A 172 -5.36 -15.36 -8.20
N LYS A 173 -5.08 -16.54 -7.64
CA LYS A 173 -4.84 -17.76 -8.42
C LYS A 173 -6.14 -18.43 -8.84
N GLU A 174 -7.13 -18.42 -7.97
CA GLU A 174 -8.47 -18.97 -8.17
C GLU A 174 -9.34 -18.02 -9.01
N HIS A 175 -9.16 -16.72 -8.80
CA HIS A 175 -9.94 -15.62 -9.36
C HIS A 175 -9.04 -14.55 -9.99
N PRO A 176 -8.37 -14.84 -11.13
CA PRO A 176 -7.46 -13.89 -11.78
C PRO A 176 -8.15 -12.58 -12.22
N GLU A 177 -9.46 -12.58 -12.41
CA GLU A 177 -10.26 -11.37 -12.66
C GLU A 177 -10.20 -10.36 -11.52
N ASN A 178 -9.83 -10.76 -10.29
CA ASN A 178 -9.65 -9.85 -9.17
C ASN A 178 -8.47 -8.88 -9.40
N LEU A 179 -7.51 -9.22 -10.28
CA LEU A 179 -6.45 -8.30 -10.71
C LEU A 179 -6.98 -7.13 -11.54
N ILE A 180 -8.15 -7.29 -12.17
CA ILE A 180 -8.79 -6.27 -12.99
C ILE A 180 -9.63 -5.36 -12.10
N GLU A 181 -10.51 -5.94 -11.29
CA GLU A 181 -11.43 -5.19 -10.44
C GLU A 181 -11.82 -6.02 -9.20
N HIS A 182 -11.85 -5.37 -8.03
CA HIS A 182 -12.20 -6.03 -6.79
C HIS A 182 -13.65 -6.53 -6.80
N PRO A 183 -13.95 -7.75 -6.32
CA PRO A 183 -15.30 -8.32 -6.36
C PRO A 183 -16.34 -7.45 -5.66
N MET A 184 -15.97 -6.75 -4.58
CA MET A 184 -16.92 -5.86 -3.90
C MET A 184 -17.34 -4.66 -4.75
N SER A 185 -16.49 -4.13 -5.63
CA SER A 185 -16.89 -3.06 -6.56
C SER A 185 -18.07 -3.49 -7.43
N LYS A 186 -17.99 -4.72 -7.97
CA LYS A 186 -19.04 -5.32 -8.79
C LYS A 186 -20.31 -5.58 -7.96
N ASN A 187 -20.15 -6.22 -6.80
CA ASN A 187 -21.26 -6.64 -5.96
C ASN A 187 -22.02 -5.47 -5.33
N MET A 188 -21.33 -4.35 -5.07
CA MET A 188 -21.93 -3.17 -4.45
C MET A 188 -22.65 -2.26 -5.43
N ARG A 189 -22.54 -2.47 -6.75
CA ARG A 189 -23.15 -1.60 -7.78
C ARG A 189 -24.62 -1.28 -7.50
N GLY A 190 -25.44 -2.30 -7.23
CA GLY A 190 -26.88 -2.11 -7.02
C GLY A 190 -27.20 -1.31 -5.75
N GLN A 191 -26.43 -1.52 -4.68
CA GLN A 191 -26.60 -0.76 -3.42
C GLN A 191 -26.17 0.69 -3.60
N VAL A 192 -25.03 0.93 -4.26
CA VAL A 192 -24.56 2.29 -4.57
C VAL A 192 -25.54 3.01 -5.48
N GLU A 193 -26.11 2.34 -6.48
CA GLU A 193 -27.13 2.94 -7.36
C GLU A 193 -28.38 3.36 -6.59
N GLN A 194 -28.89 2.51 -5.69
CA GLN A 194 -30.02 2.86 -4.84
C GLN A 194 -29.69 4.04 -3.91
N TYR A 195 -28.47 4.07 -3.38
CA TYR A 195 -28.03 5.15 -2.51
C TYR A 195 -27.91 6.49 -3.26
N ILE A 196 -27.38 6.50 -4.50
CA ILE A 196 -27.35 7.67 -5.39
C ILE A 196 -28.77 8.18 -5.67
N LYS A 197 -29.72 7.29 -5.96
CA LYS A 197 -31.13 7.67 -6.19
C LYS A 197 -31.76 8.33 -4.97
N ALA A 198 -31.43 7.86 -3.78
CA ALA A 198 -31.92 8.44 -2.52
C ALA A 198 -31.19 9.74 -2.15
N HIS A 199 -29.92 9.90 -2.55
CA HIS A 199 -29.08 11.05 -2.21
C HIS A 199 -28.35 11.62 -3.44
N PRO A 200 -29.05 12.26 -4.39
CA PRO A 200 -28.45 12.69 -5.66
C PRO A 200 -27.26 13.66 -5.51
N SER A 201 -27.16 14.41 -4.41
CA SER A 201 -26.03 15.33 -4.16
C SER A 201 -24.68 14.61 -4.08
N MET A 202 -24.67 13.32 -3.71
CA MET A 202 -23.43 12.57 -3.47
C MET A 202 -22.50 12.49 -4.68
N VAL A 203 -23.02 12.66 -5.90
CA VAL A 203 -22.21 12.64 -7.14
C VAL A 203 -21.35 13.89 -7.29
N ALA A 204 -21.66 14.95 -6.53
CA ALA A 204 -20.99 16.25 -6.56
C ALA A 204 -20.42 16.67 -5.20
N ASP A 205 -20.92 16.11 -4.09
CA ASP A 205 -20.43 16.40 -2.75
C ASP A 205 -18.92 16.11 -2.64
N THR A 206 -18.22 16.93 -1.86
CA THR A 206 -16.79 16.81 -1.60
C THR A 206 -16.49 16.73 -0.12
N ASP A 207 -15.47 15.96 0.24
CA ASP A 207 -14.91 15.99 1.59
C ASP A 207 -14.05 17.25 1.85
N GLU A 208 -13.42 17.29 3.04
CA GLU A 208 -12.58 18.40 3.48
C GLU A 208 -11.34 18.62 2.61
N LEU A 209 -10.92 17.64 1.81
CA LEU A 209 -9.80 17.73 0.88
C LEU A 209 -10.27 18.03 -0.55
N GLY A 210 -11.57 18.24 -0.76
CA GLY A 210 -12.16 18.50 -2.07
C GLY A 210 -12.35 17.24 -2.91
N PHE A 211 -12.26 16.04 -2.32
CA PHE A 211 -12.47 14.80 -3.07
C PHE A 211 -13.96 14.53 -3.21
N THR A 212 -14.39 14.34 -4.45
CA THR A 212 -15.69 13.73 -4.75
C THR A 212 -15.62 12.21 -4.61
N GLN A 213 -16.78 11.55 -4.53
CA GLN A 213 -16.84 10.08 -4.59
C GLN A 213 -16.10 9.52 -5.82
N LEU A 214 -16.14 10.23 -6.96
CA LEU A 214 -15.44 9.81 -8.18
C LEU A 214 -13.91 9.73 -7.99
N HIS A 215 -13.31 10.63 -7.18
CA HIS A 215 -11.88 10.57 -6.88
C HIS A 215 -11.54 9.34 -6.03
N HIS A 216 -12.33 9.09 -4.98
CA HIS A 216 -12.16 7.94 -4.08
C HIS A 216 -12.28 6.61 -4.83
N GLU A 217 -13.30 6.45 -5.67
CA GLU A 217 -13.51 5.24 -6.46
C GLU A 217 -12.43 5.05 -7.53
N ALA A 218 -11.90 6.14 -8.09
CA ALA A 218 -10.81 6.11 -9.05
C ALA A 218 -9.47 5.68 -8.40
N LEU A 219 -9.18 6.15 -7.18
CA LEU A 219 -8.03 5.70 -6.39
C LEU A 219 -8.17 4.23 -5.97
N ALA A 220 -9.37 3.82 -5.59
CA ALA A 220 -9.62 2.44 -5.17
C ALA A 220 -9.67 1.44 -6.33
N GLY A 221 -9.68 1.87 -7.59
CA GLY A 221 -9.72 0.94 -8.73
C GLY A 221 -11.11 0.34 -9.01
N ASN A 222 -12.18 1.02 -8.59
CA ASN A 222 -13.55 0.50 -8.66
C ASN A 222 -14.24 0.92 -9.96
N LEU A 223 -13.78 0.37 -11.09
CA LEU A 223 -14.25 0.73 -12.44
C LEU A 223 -15.78 0.70 -12.60
N THR A 224 -16.45 -0.30 -12.03
CA THR A 224 -17.90 -0.47 -12.04
C THR A 224 -18.61 0.69 -11.35
N ILE A 225 -18.09 1.15 -10.20
CA ILE A 225 -18.67 2.29 -9.47
C ILE A 225 -18.30 3.61 -10.13
N VAL A 226 -17.09 3.75 -10.69
CA VAL A 226 -16.70 4.90 -11.51
C VAL A 226 -17.69 5.11 -12.65
N ASN A 227 -18.00 4.07 -13.43
CA ASN A 227 -18.97 4.16 -14.51
C ASN A 227 -20.37 4.54 -14.01
N LEU A 228 -20.81 3.95 -12.90
CA LEU A 228 -22.10 4.28 -12.30
C LEU A 228 -22.19 5.76 -11.90
N LEU A 229 -21.13 6.32 -11.31
CA LEU A 229 -21.09 7.75 -10.94
C LEU A 229 -21.16 8.65 -12.17
N LEU A 230 -20.45 8.29 -13.24
CA LEU A 230 -20.48 9.03 -14.52
C LEU A 230 -21.87 8.98 -15.17
N GLU A 231 -22.52 7.82 -15.16
CA GLU A 231 -23.91 7.64 -15.62
C GLU A 231 -24.90 8.54 -14.85
N ASN A 232 -24.58 8.87 -13.60
CA ASN A 232 -25.37 9.75 -12.73
C ASN A 232 -24.85 11.20 -12.67
N GLY A 233 -24.00 11.60 -13.62
CA GLY A 233 -23.61 13.01 -13.80
C GLY A 233 -22.42 13.49 -12.98
N ALA A 234 -21.63 12.59 -12.39
CA ALA A 234 -20.38 12.98 -11.74
C ALA A 234 -19.43 13.67 -12.74
N SER A 235 -18.85 14.80 -12.33
CA SER A 235 -17.96 15.58 -13.19
C SER A 235 -16.56 14.98 -13.24
N LYS A 236 -16.12 14.58 -14.43
CA LYS A 236 -14.72 14.17 -14.71
C LYS A 236 -13.70 15.29 -14.43
N ASN A 237 -14.15 16.54 -14.50
CA ASN A 237 -13.31 17.72 -14.37
C ASN A 237 -13.29 18.31 -12.95
N ALA A 238 -14.00 17.68 -12.00
CA ALA A 238 -13.88 18.06 -10.59
C ALA A 238 -12.42 17.95 -10.14
N ARG A 239 -11.99 18.87 -9.27
CA ARG A 239 -10.62 18.93 -8.78
C ARG A 239 -10.60 18.91 -7.27
N THR A 240 -9.67 18.13 -6.71
CA THR A 240 -9.30 18.17 -5.29
C THR A 240 -8.71 19.54 -4.93
N LYS A 241 -8.49 19.80 -3.63
CA LYS A 241 -7.77 21.00 -3.18
C LYS A 241 -6.31 21.03 -3.65
N SER A 242 -5.69 19.88 -3.90
CA SER A 242 -4.37 19.79 -4.55
C SER A 242 -4.42 20.00 -6.08
N GLY A 243 -5.62 20.20 -6.64
CA GLY A 243 -5.82 20.49 -8.05
C GLY A 243 -5.90 19.26 -8.95
N LYS A 244 -5.95 18.04 -8.39
CA LYS A 244 -5.99 16.79 -9.15
C LYS A 244 -7.41 16.41 -9.56
N THR A 245 -7.56 15.88 -10.75
CA THR A 245 -8.76 15.19 -11.23
C THR A 245 -8.71 13.71 -10.87
N ALA A 246 -9.87 13.04 -10.85
CA ALA A 246 -9.94 11.59 -10.67
C ALA A 246 -9.12 10.80 -11.71
N ALA A 247 -9.02 11.31 -12.95
CA ALA A 247 -8.19 10.71 -14.00
C ALA A 247 -6.68 10.77 -13.68
N GLU A 248 -6.21 11.90 -13.14
CA GLU A 248 -4.81 12.09 -12.75
C GLU A 248 -4.44 11.19 -11.58
N LEU A 249 -5.31 11.08 -10.58
CA LEU A 249 -5.12 10.18 -9.43
C LEU A 249 -5.09 8.70 -9.85
N ALA A 250 -6.06 8.25 -10.65
CA ALA A 250 -6.07 6.88 -11.19
C ALA A 250 -4.79 6.58 -11.98
N LYS A 251 -4.34 7.53 -12.81
CA LYS A 251 -3.10 7.37 -13.58
C LYS A 251 -1.88 7.27 -12.69
N GLN A 252 -1.80 8.08 -11.62
CA GLN A 252 -0.64 8.15 -10.72
C GLN A 252 -0.32 6.82 -10.06
N ILE A 253 -1.35 6.06 -9.65
CA ILE A 253 -1.16 4.74 -9.04
C ILE A 253 -1.35 3.58 -10.03
N GLY A 254 -1.56 3.85 -11.32
CA GLY A 254 -1.54 2.82 -12.37
C GLY A 254 -2.87 2.12 -12.67
N TRP A 255 -4.01 2.75 -12.37
CA TRP A 255 -5.33 2.34 -12.84
C TRP A 255 -5.62 2.85 -14.26
N SER A 256 -4.86 2.33 -15.24
CA SER A 256 -4.87 2.82 -16.62
C SER A 256 -6.25 2.79 -17.29
N GLU A 257 -7.06 1.75 -17.06
CA GLU A 257 -8.40 1.65 -17.67
C GLU A 257 -9.38 2.69 -17.11
N ILE A 258 -9.33 2.93 -15.80
CA ILE A 258 -10.13 3.99 -15.16
C ILE A 258 -9.67 5.36 -15.66
N ALA A 259 -8.36 5.60 -15.72
CA ALA A 259 -7.82 6.85 -16.26
C ALA A 259 -8.25 7.09 -17.72
N LYS A 260 -8.40 6.04 -18.54
CA LYS A 260 -8.94 6.15 -19.91
C LYS A 260 -10.42 6.53 -19.92
N VAL A 261 -11.23 5.89 -19.08
CA VAL A 261 -12.67 6.20 -18.95
C VAL A 261 -12.90 7.63 -18.47
N LEU A 262 -12.02 8.16 -17.62
CA LEU A 262 -12.11 9.49 -17.03
C LEU A 262 -11.50 10.63 -17.86
N LYS A 263 -10.79 10.32 -18.96
CA LYS A 263 -10.41 11.32 -19.96
C LYS A 263 -11.62 11.81 -20.75
#